data_AF-Q0EXR3-F1
#
_entry.id   AF-Q0EXR3-F1
#
_cell.length_a   1.000
_cell.length_b   1.000
_cell.length_c   1.000
_cell.angle_alpha   90.00
_cell.angle_beta   90.00
_cell.angle_gamma   90.00
#
_symmetry.space_group_name_H-M   'P 1'
#
loop_
_entity.id
_entity.type
_entity.pdbx_description
1 polymer ?
#
loop_
_entity_poly.entity_id
_entity_poly.type
_entity_poly.pdbx_seq_one_letter_code
_entity_poly.pdbx_strand_id
1 'polypeptide(L)'
;MFASMTIGDIVLNALLAVGILQLAWFSVMLLRRGVPPASIQHAVMPLLTIWILMWPVYSDSRSLWIGLVTLIFTSALAASLNAPFWQHLRLAWTAKPLEVEMRIYQGIVLPPLAYPIMTLFVASIWFRNIPEFGFGLALCLCLAFPAAYWTDYLGQHMPRMLKLGFPAHPEQTLVGHLVLIIICIVLLCWSLHIYHGTDWQALFIATLITALTASATRALIPGQWYAPAAVLSMGFVMWVL
;
A
#
# COMPACT_ATOMS: atom_id res chain seq x y z
N MET A 1 -16.02 -23.44 -6.53
CA MET A 1 -15.51 -22.14 -6.04
C MET A 1 -15.75 -20.99 -7.01
N PHE A 2 -15.93 -21.23 -8.33
CA PHE A 2 -16.09 -20.19 -9.36
C PHE A 2 -17.44 -20.21 -10.09
N ALA A 3 -18.46 -20.87 -9.55
CA ALA A 3 -19.75 -21.04 -10.24
C ALA A 3 -20.52 -19.71 -10.46
N SER A 4 -20.09 -18.64 -9.79
CA SER A 4 -20.63 -17.28 -9.84
C SER A 4 -19.83 -16.30 -10.70
N MET A 5 -18.70 -16.73 -11.30
CA MET A 5 -17.87 -15.81 -12.08
C MET A 5 -18.53 -15.44 -13.40
N THR A 6 -18.64 -14.13 -13.62
CA THR A 6 -19.11 -13.59 -14.89
C THR A 6 -17.97 -13.48 -15.89
N ILE A 7 -18.29 -13.33 -17.18
CA ILE A 7 -17.29 -13.03 -18.21
C ILE A 7 -16.54 -11.72 -17.86
N GLY A 8 -17.23 -10.74 -17.25
CA GLY A 8 -16.62 -9.50 -16.78
C GLY A 8 -15.51 -9.74 -15.75
N ASP A 9 -15.75 -10.59 -14.75
CA ASP A 9 -14.75 -10.93 -13.73
C ASP A 9 -13.52 -11.61 -14.35
N ILE A 10 -13.72 -12.48 -15.35
CA ILE A 10 -12.64 -13.16 -16.07
C ILE A 10 -11.78 -12.13 -16.84
N VAL A 11 -12.43 -11.20 -17.55
CA VAL A 11 -11.74 -10.15 -18.31
C VAL A 11 -10.94 -9.24 -17.37
N LEU A 12 -11.53 -8.81 -16.25
CA LEU A 12 -10.83 -7.97 -15.26
C LEU A 12 -9.61 -8.68 -14.66
N ASN A 13 -9.73 -9.96 -14.33
CA ASN A 13 -8.59 -10.74 -13.82
C ASN A 13 -7.50 -10.93 -14.88
N ALA A 14 -7.86 -11.16 -16.15
CA ALA A 14 -6.91 -11.27 -17.25
C ALA A 14 -6.15 -9.96 -17.47
N LEU A 15 -6.87 -8.82 -17.49
CA LEU A 15 -6.26 -7.49 -17.59
C LEU A 15 -5.31 -7.20 -16.43
N LEU A 16 -5.71 -7.58 -15.21
CA LEU A 16 -4.86 -7.45 -14.03
C LEU A 16 -3.58 -8.29 -14.14
N ALA A 17 -3.69 -9.55 -14.57
CA ALA A 17 -2.53 -10.43 -14.72
C ALA A 17 -1.54 -9.88 -15.76
N VAL A 18 -2.05 -9.36 -16.89
CA VAL A 18 -1.24 -8.65 -17.89
C VAL A 18 -0.61 -7.40 -17.30
N GLY A 19 -1.37 -6.61 -16.52
CA GLY A 19 -0.88 -5.42 -15.83
C GLY A 19 0.24 -5.71 -14.83
N ILE A 20 0.15 -6.80 -14.06
CA ILE A 20 1.20 -7.23 -13.13
C ILE A 20 2.46 -7.65 -13.90
N LEU A 21 2.31 -8.33 -15.04
CA LEU A 21 3.45 -8.68 -15.90
C LEU A 21 4.13 -7.43 -16.48
N GLN A 22 3.34 -6.46 -16.95
CA GLN A 22 3.87 -5.17 -17.42
C GLN A 22 4.58 -4.42 -16.30
N LEU A 23 3.99 -4.37 -15.10
CA LEU A 23 4.59 -3.78 -13.91
C LEU A 23 5.95 -4.42 -13.59
N ALA A 24 6.04 -5.75 -13.65
CA ALA A 24 7.28 -6.48 -13.45
C ALA A 24 8.35 -6.08 -14.49
N TRP A 25 7.95 -6.00 -15.76
CA TRP A 25 8.85 -5.62 -16.84
C TRP A 25 9.36 -4.17 -16.70
N PHE A 26 8.46 -3.22 -16.42
CA PHE A 26 8.82 -1.83 -16.14
C PHE A 26 9.73 -1.69 -14.92
N SER A 27 9.46 -2.45 -13.85
CA SER A 27 10.30 -2.43 -12.65
C SER A 27 11.74 -2.83 -12.96
N VAL A 28 11.92 -3.88 -13.77
CA VAL A 28 13.26 -4.31 -14.24
C VAL A 28 13.91 -3.26 -15.13
N MET A 29 13.15 -2.65 -16.04
CA MET A 29 13.65 -1.59 -16.92
C MET A 29 14.15 -0.38 -16.13
N LEU A 30 13.37 0.08 -15.14
CA LEU A 30 13.73 1.21 -14.28
C LEU A 30 14.97 0.88 -13.43
N LEU A 31 15.05 -0.31 -12.86
CA LEU A 31 16.22 -0.72 -12.08
C LEU A 31 17.49 -0.73 -12.95
N ARG A 32 17.40 -1.24 -14.18
CA ARG A 32 18.53 -1.24 -15.14
C ARG A 32 18.95 0.17 -15.56
N ARG A 33 18.09 1.16 -15.41
CA ARG A 33 18.38 2.59 -15.63
C ARG A 33 18.91 3.28 -14.37
N GLY A 34 19.14 2.56 -13.28
CA GLY A 34 19.70 3.09 -12.05
C GLY A 34 18.68 3.70 -11.10
N VAL A 35 17.37 3.49 -11.31
CA VAL A 35 16.36 3.96 -10.36
C VAL A 35 16.48 3.16 -9.05
N PRO A 36 16.53 3.82 -7.88
CA PRO A 36 16.63 3.14 -6.59
C PRO A 36 15.46 2.17 -6.35
N PRO A 37 15.70 0.96 -5.81
CA PRO A 37 14.65 -0.01 -5.50
C PRO A 37 13.52 0.53 -4.63
N ALA A 38 13.82 1.35 -3.62
CA ALA A 38 12.82 1.93 -2.74
C ALA A 38 11.82 2.80 -3.52
N SER A 39 12.31 3.62 -4.44
CA SER A 39 11.48 4.44 -5.32
C SER A 39 10.59 3.60 -6.24
N ILE A 40 11.14 2.52 -6.83
CA ILE A 40 10.37 1.61 -7.68
C ILE A 40 9.25 0.97 -6.88
N GLN A 41 9.56 0.45 -5.69
CA GLN A 41 8.61 -0.27 -4.86
C GLN A 41 7.46 0.63 -4.36
N HIS A 42 7.76 1.87 -3.97
CA HIS A 42 6.72 2.84 -3.60
C HIS A 42 5.94 3.36 -4.82
N ALA A 43 6.49 3.28 -6.03
CA ALA A 43 5.77 3.58 -7.28
C ALA A 43 4.85 2.44 -7.74
N VAL A 44 5.10 1.20 -7.31
CA VAL A 44 4.19 0.07 -7.57
C VAL A 44 2.82 0.30 -6.92
N MET A 45 2.78 0.85 -5.69
CA MET A 45 1.55 1.00 -4.93
C MET A 45 0.49 1.88 -5.64
N PRO A 46 0.81 3.09 -6.13
CA PRO A 46 -0.15 3.89 -6.88
C PRO A 46 -0.67 3.20 -8.13
N LEU A 47 0.16 2.38 -8.82
CA LEU A 47 -0.28 1.64 -10.01
C LEU A 47 -1.32 0.56 -9.65
N LEU A 48 -1.20 -0.05 -8.47
CA LEU A 48 -2.20 -0.99 -7.96
C LEU A 48 -3.54 -0.32 -7.61
N THR A 49 -3.59 1.01 -7.45
CA THR A 49 -4.86 1.75 -7.23
C THR A 49 -5.88 1.46 -8.32
N ILE A 50 -5.44 1.30 -9.58
CA ILE A 50 -6.34 0.98 -10.70
C ILE A 50 -7.08 -0.32 -10.40
N TRP A 51 -6.37 -1.34 -9.92
CA TRP A 51 -7.00 -2.60 -9.51
C TRP A 51 -7.95 -2.40 -8.34
N ILE A 52 -7.57 -1.62 -7.32
CA ILE A 52 -8.43 -1.34 -6.16
C ILE A 52 -9.72 -0.66 -6.58
N LEU A 53 -9.66 0.35 -7.46
CA LEU A 53 -10.84 1.03 -8.00
C LEU A 53 -11.79 0.11 -8.76
N MET A 54 -11.29 -1.00 -9.29
CA MET A 54 -12.10 -2.03 -9.94
C MET A 54 -12.75 -3.02 -8.97
N TRP A 55 -12.40 -2.99 -7.67
CA TRP A 55 -12.99 -3.92 -6.69
C TRP A 55 -14.52 -3.92 -6.67
N PRO A 56 -15.21 -2.76 -6.69
CA PRO A 56 -16.68 -2.73 -6.72
C PRO A 56 -17.31 -3.23 -8.03
N VAL A 57 -16.51 -3.37 -9.10
CA VAL A 57 -16.99 -3.84 -10.42
C VAL A 57 -17.11 -5.36 -10.46
N TYR A 58 -16.36 -6.07 -9.61
CA TYR A 58 -16.43 -7.53 -9.55
C TYR A 58 -17.80 -7.99 -9.03
N SER A 59 -18.39 -8.96 -9.71
CA SER A 59 -19.68 -9.55 -9.30
C SER A 59 -19.51 -10.46 -8.07
N ASP A 60 -18.33 -11.09 -7.92
CA ASP A 60 -17.96 -11.89 -6.76
C ASP A 60 -16.63 -11.39 -6.19
N SER A 61 -16.65 -10.89 -4.95
CA SER A 61 -15.46 -10.40 -4.23
C SER A 61 -14.39 -11.47 -4.04
N ARG A 62 -14.74 -12.76 -4.13
CA ARG A 62 -13.77 -13.86 -4.12
C ARG A 62 -12.82 -13.81 -5.32
N SER A 63 -13.25 -13.20 -6.42
CA SER A 63 -12.43 -13.01 -7.62
C SER A 63 -11.19 -12.17 -7.36
N LEU A 64 -11.24 -11.25 -6.39
CA LEU A 64 -10.10 -10.42 -5.99
C LEU A 64 -8.89 -11.24 -5.53
N TRP A 65 -9.14 -12.44 -4.98
CA TRP A 65 -8.07 -13.34 -4.57
C TRP A 65 -7.21 -13.81 -5.74
N ILE A 66 -7.76 -13.89 -6.95
CA ILE A 66 -6.97 -14.23 -8.15
C ILE A 66 -5.90 -13.16 -8.39
N GLY A 67 -6.28 -11.89 -8.26
CA GLY A 67 -5.32 -10.78 -8.34
C GLY A 67 -4.21 -10.87 -7.31
N LEU A 68 -4.58 -11.11 -6.04
CA LEU A 68 -3.61 -11.26 -4.96
C LEU A 68 -2.70 -12.48 -5.18
N VAL A 69 -3.26 -13.61 -5.58
CA VAL A 69 -2.50 -14.84 -5.91
C VAL A 69 -1.55 -14.59 -7.08
N THR A 70 -1.96 -13.83 -8.10
CA THR A 70 -1.10 -13.49 -9.24
C THR A 70 0.09 -12.63 -8.81
N LEU A 71 -0.14 -11.66 -7.92
CA LEU A 71 0.92 -10.84 -7.34
C LEU A 71 1.88 -11.68 -6.49
N ILE A 72 1.33 -12.53 -5.61
CA ILE A 72 2.11 -13.46 -4.77
C ILE A 72 2.96 -14.39 -5.64
N PHE A 73 2.35 -14.98 -6.66
CA PHE A 73 3.02 -15.92 -7.57
C PHE A 73 4.17 -15.23 -8.29
N THR A 74 3.95 -14.02 -8.83
CA THR A 74 5.00 -13.27 -9.52
C THR A 74 6.14 -12.90 -8.58
N SER A 75 5.84 -12.48 -7.35
CA SER A 75 6.85 -12.22 -6.31
C SER A 75 7.62 -13.48 -5.90
N ALA A 76 6.94 -14.63 -5.82
CA ALA A 76 7.57 -15.92 -5.52
C ALA A 76 8.50 -16.37 -6.66
N LEU A 77 8.11 -16.17 -7.92
CA LEU A 77 8.99 -16.40 -9.07
C LEU A 77 10.23 -15.50 -9.02
N ALA A 78 10.05 -14.21 -8.71
CA ALA A 78 11.16 -13.28 -8.54
C ALA A 78 12.13 -13.72 -7.41
N ALA A 79 11.60 -14.27 -6.32
CA ALA A 79 12.42 -14.74 -5.21
C ALA A 79 13.18 -16.05 -5.50
N SER A 80 12.57 -16.96 -6.27
CA SER A 80 13.05 -18.33 -6.47
C SER A 80 13.92 -18.53 -7.72
N LEU A 81 13.64 -17.79 -8.80
CA LEU A 81 14.33 -17.99 -10.07
C LEU A 81 15.61 -17.16 -10.16
N ASN A 82 16.68 -17.81 -10.65
CA ASN A 82 18.01 -17.20 -10.76
C ASN A 82 18.30 -16.59 -12.14
N ALA A 83 17.35 -16.59 -13.08
CA ALA A 83 17.60 -15.97 -14.38
C ALA A 83 17.77 -14.44 -14.23
N PRO A 84 18.53 -13.77 -15.12
CA PRO A 84 18.87 -12.35 -14.97
C PRO A 84 17.63 -11.47 -14.80
N PHE A 85 16.56 -11.70 -15.55
CA PHE A 85 15.31 -10.96 -15.40
C PHE A 85 14.75 -11.02 -13.97
N TRP A 86 14.62 -12.23 -13.42
CA TRP A 86 14.05 -12.46 -12.09
C TRP A 86 14.92 -11.91 -10.97
N GLN A 87 16.25 -11.98 -11.09
CA GLN A 87 17.16 -11.37 -10.13
C GLN A 87 17.03 -9.84 -10.08
N HIS A 88 16.93 -9.19 -11.25
CA HIS A 88 16.66 -7.75 -11.32
C HIS A 88 15.28 -7.42 -10.75
N LEU A 89 14.27 -8.25 -11.04
CA LEU A 89 12.93 -8.05 -10.49
C LEU A 89 12.92 -8.16 -8.96
N ARG A 90 13.60 -9.18 -8.41
CA ARG A 90 13.80 -9.36 -6.97
C ARG A 90 14.38 -8.10 -6.35
N LEU A 91 15.47 -7.58 -6.94
CA LEU A 91 16.12 -6.37 -6.46
C LEU A 91 15.22 -5.13 -6.55
N ALA A 92 14.45 -4.98 -7.64
CA ALA A 92 13.55 -3.85 -7.84
C ALA A 92 12.37 -3.83 -6.84
N TRP A 93 11.91 -5.01 -6.42
CA TRP A 93 10.75 -5.17 -5.56
C TRP A 93 11.06 -5.47 -4.09
N THR A 94 12.34 -5.64 -3.74
CA THR A 94 12.79 -5.71 -2.36
C THR A 94 13.02 -4.30 -1.84
N ALA A 95 12.34 -3.96 -0.74
CA ALA A 95 12.54 -2.70 -0.04
C ALA A 95 13.96 -2.66 0.51
N LYS A 96 14.82 -1.79 -0.01
CA LYS A 96 16.05 -1.45 0.69
C LYS A 96 15.84 -0.12 1.42
N PRO A 97 16.11 -0.05 2.74
CA PRO A 97 16.05 1.22 3.44
C PRO A 97 17.07 2.18 2.82
N LEU A 98 16.77 3.48 2.82
CA LEU A 98 17.83 4.46 2.60
C LEU A 98 18.91 4.23 3.67
N GLU A 99 20.17 4.24 3.25
CA GLU A 99 21.32 4.17 4.15
C GLU A 99 21.31 5.41 5.05
N VAL A 100 20.69 5.27 6.22
CA VAL A 100 20.66 6.31 7.26
C VAL A 100 21.35 5.73 8.48
N GLU A 101 22.46 6.35 8.88
CA GLU A 101 23.35 5.88 9.95
C GLU A 101 22.66 5.77 11.33
N MET A 102 21.55 6.49 11.55
CA MET A 102 20.90 6.62 12.87
C MET A 102 19.67 5.70 13.07
N ARG A 103 19.69 4.45 12.59
CA ARG A 103 18.59 3.51 12.87
C ARG A 103 18.91 2.65 14.08
N ILE A 104 18.11 2.79 15.14
CA ILE A 104 18.23 1.97 16.37
C ILE A 104 17.82 0.51 16.11
N TYR A 105 16.84 0.31 15.23
CA TYR A 105 16.28 -1.01 14.92
C TYR A 105 16.85 -1.55 13.60
N GLN A 106 17.38 -2.77 13.63
CA GLN A 106 17.78 -3.46 12.40
C GLN A 106 16.55 -3.88 11.59
N GLY A 107 16.55 -3.52 10.30
CA GLY A 107 15.50 -3.92 9.37
C GLY A 107 15.67 -5.38 8.93
N ILE A 108 14.60 -6.16 9.02
CA ILE A 108 14.55 -7.49 8.43
C ILE A 108 14.38 -7.33 6.90
N VAL A 109 15.25 -8.00 6.12
CA VAL A 109 15.09 -8.06 4.67
C VAL A 109 13.93 -8.99 4.35
N LEU A 110 12.82 -8.41 3.91
CA LEU A 110 11.63 -9.15 3.53
C LEU A 110 11.67 -9.58 2.05
N PRO A 111 10.91 -10.61 1.68
CA PRO A 111 10.72 -10.99 0.28
C PRO A 111 10.17 -9.84 -0.59
N PRO A 112 10.34 -9.92 -1.93
CA PRO A 112 9.82 -8.93 -2.87
C PRO A 112 8.32 -8.69 -2.67
N LEU A 113 7.93 -7.41 -2.62
CA LEU A 113 6.54 -7.01 -2.38
C LEU A 113 5.88 -7.66 -1.15
N ALA A 114 6.62 -8.11 -0.15
CA ALA A 114 6.03 -8.74 1.04
C ALA A 114 5.09 -7.79 1.80
N TYR A 115 5.53 -6.56 2.10
CA TYR A 115 4.67 -5.61 2.82
C TYR A 115 3.41 -5.23 2.05
N PRO A 116 3.43 -4.86 0.75
CA PRO A 116 2.20 -4.47 0.09
C PRO A 116 1.25 -5.65 -0.10
N ILE A 117 1.77 -6.86 -0.33
CA ILE A 117 0.96 -8.08 -0.36
C ILE A 117 0.27 -8.27 1.00
N MET A 118 0.99 -8.15 2.11
CA MET A 118 0.39 -8.28 3.44
C MET A 118 -0.66 -7.20 3.71
N THR A 119 -0.40 -5.95 3.35
CA THR A 119 -1.35 -4.87 3.57
C THR A 119 -2.60 -5.02 2.69
N LEU A 120 -2.44 -5.42 1.42
CA LEU A 120 -3.56 -5.72 0.52
C LEU A 120 -4.35 -6.93 0.98
N PHE A 121 -3.68 -7.94 1.53
CA PHE A 121 -4.34 -9.09 2.15
C PHE A 121 -5.24 -8.65 3.31
N VAL A 122 -4.74 -7.82 4.23
CA VAL A 122 -5.56 -7.25 5.32
C VAL A 122 -6.73 -6.44 4.76
N ALA A 123 -6.49 -5.55 3.80
CA ALA A 123 -7.56 -4.74 3.21
C ALA A 123 -8.61 -5.61 2.50
N SER A 124 -8.20 -6.70 1.85
CA SER A 124 -9.11 -7.65 1.18
C SER A 124 -9.98 -8.43 2.17
N ILE A 125 -9.45 -8.75 3.36
CA ILE A 125 -10.24 -9.36 4.45
C ILE A 125 -11.30 -8.37 4.92
N TRP A 126 -10.92 -7.10 5.15
CA TRP A 126 -11.88 -6.07 5.49
C TRP A 126 -12.91 -5.90 4.38
N PHE A 127 -12.52 -5.84 3.12
CA PHE A 127 -13.44 -5.64 1.99
C PHE A 127 -14.47 -6.77 1.89
N ARG A 128 -14.05 -8.01 2.15
CA ARG A 128 -14.97 -9.15 2.12
C ARG A 128 -16.04 -9.06 3.22
N ASN A 129 -15.68 -8.55 4.39
CA ASN A 129 -16.59 -8.49 5.54
C ASN A 129 -17.39 -7.18 5.57
N ILE A 130 -16.74 -6.08 5.22
CA ILE A 130 -17.25 -4.71 5.18
C ILE A 130 -16.59 -4.00 3.98
N PRO A 131 -17.23 -4.05 2.78
CA PRO A 131 -16.67 -3.56 1.52
C PRO A 131 -16.11 -2.14 1.61
N GLU A 132 -16.85 -1.25 2.27
CA GLU A 132 -16.55 0.17 2.40
C GLU A 132 -15.19 0.42 3.03
N PHE A 133 -14.98 -0.21 4.18
CA PHE A 133 -13.75 -0.07 4.93
C PHE A 133 -12.59 -0.68 4.17
N GLY A 134 -12.73 -1.90 3.66
CA GLY A 134 -11.65 -2.55 2.93
C GLY A 134 -11.23 -1.77 1.69
N PHE A 135 -12.19 -1.19 0.98
CA PHE A 135 -11.96 -0.36 -0.19
C PHE A 135 -11.20 0.93 0.20
N GLY A 136 -11.70 1.67 1.18
CA GLY A 136 -11.04 2.88 1.68
C GLY A 136 -9.63 2.62 2.21
N LEU A 137 -9.42 1.54 2.97
CA LEU A 137 -8.12 1.12 3.47
C LEU A 137 -7.14 0.77 2.35
N ALA A 138 -7.60 0.05 1.32
CA ALA A 138 -6.78 -0.27 0.16
C ALA A 138 -6.39 0.97 -0.64
N LEU A 139 -7.29 1.96 -0.77
CA LEU A 139 -6.97 3.24 -1.40
C LEU A 139 -5.95 4.05 -0.59
N CYS A 140 -6.11 4.09 0.74
CA CYS A 140 -5.13 4.73 1.63
C CYS A 140 -3.74 4.09 1.49
N LEU A 141 -3.66 2.76 1.40
CA LEU A 141 -2.41 2.07 1.12
C LEU A 141 -1.80 2.50 -0.22
N CYS A 142 -2.61 2.55 -1.28
CA CYS A 142 -2.10 2.78 -2.62
C CYS A 142 -1.74 4.25 -2.89
N LEU A 143 -2.34 5.19 -2.15
CA LEU A 143 -2.20 6.63 -2.40
C LEU A 143 -1.58 7.39 -1.22
N ALA A 144 -2.12 7.22 0.00
CA ALA A 144 -1.71 8.01 1.16
C ALA A 144 -0.29 7.67 1.63
N PHE A 145 0.03 6.38 1.76
CA PHE A 145 1.37 5.93 2.19
C PHE A 145 2.47 6.30 1.19
N PRO A 146 2.32 6.06 -0.13
CA PRO A 146 3.26 6.54 -1.13
C PRO A 146 3.39 8.06 -1.15
N ALA A 147 2.29 8.81 -1.03
CA ALA A 147 2.36 10.27 -0.98
C ALA A 147 3.17 10.76 0.22
N ALA A 148 2.97 10.18 1.40
CA ALA A 148 3.75 10.48 2.60
C ALA A 148 5.24 10.12 2.42
N TYR A 149 5.53 8.96 1.83
CA TYR A 149 6.91 8.56 1.50
C TYR A 149 7.58 9.56 0.56
N TRP A 150 6.94 9.93 -0.55
CA TRP A 150 7.49 10.88 -1.51
C TRP A 150 7.67 12.28 -0.92
N THR A 151 6.76 12.68 -0.04
CA THR A 151 6.89 13.94 0.72
C THR A 151 8.12 13.92 1.61
N ASP A 152 8.34 12.84 2.35
CA ASP A 152 9.53 12.69 3.19
C ASP A 152 10.82 12.60 2.37
N TYR A 153 10.79 11.90 1.24
CA TYR A 153 11.91 11.81 0.30
C TYR A 153 12.29 13.19 -0.27
N LEU A 154 11.31 13.99 -0.67
CA LEU A 154 11.53 15.37 -1.12
C LEU A 154 12.03 16.25 0.04
N GLY A 155 11.51 16.04 1.25
CA GLY A 155 11.93 16.75 2.46
C GLY A 155 13.39 16.51 2.84
N GLN A 156 13.99 15.36 2.48
CA GLN A 156 15.43 15.15 2.65
C GLN A 156 16.28 16.09 1.80
N HIS A 157 15.76 16.53 0.66
CA HIS A 157 16.44 17.42 -0.28
C HIS A 157 16.07 18.90 -0.05
N MET A 158 15.05 19.18 0.79
CA MET A 158 14.58 20.53 1.09
C MET A 158 14.87 20.90 2.56
N PRO A 159 15.77 21.87 2.83
CA PRO A 159 16.23 22.18 4.18
C PRO A 159 15.17 22.78 5.12
N ARG A 160 13.98 23.12 4.61
CA ARG A 160 12.89 23.75 5.39
C ARG A 160 11.90 22.75 6.00
N MET A 161 11.93 21.48 5.62
CA MET A 161 10.99 20.51 6.17
C MET A 161 11.44 20.01 7.55
N LEU A 162 10.58 20.17 8.55
CA LEU A 162 10.85 19.72 9.91
C LEU A 162 10.85 18.19 9.97
N LYS A 163 12.02 17.60 10.23
CA LYS A 163 12.17 16.18 10.56
C LYS A 163 11.74 15.96 12.00
N LEU A 164 10.94 14.92 12.24
CA LEU A 164 10.44 14.59 13.57
C LEU A 164 11.44 13.73 14.37
N GLY A 165 12.38 13.07 13.69
CA GLY A 165 13.46 12.34 14.34
C GLY A 165 13.01 11.11 15.11
N PHE A 166 11.92 10.45 14.68
CA PHE A 166 11.44 9.24 15.34
C PHE A 166 12.52 8.14 15.30
N PRO A 167 12.78 7.42 16.42
CA PRO A 167 13.83 6.42 16.48
C PRO A 167 13.70 5.27 15.46
N ALA A 168 12.46 4.92 15.10
CA ALA A 168 12.16 3.88 14.12
C ALA A 168 12.31 4.36 12.66
N HIS A 169 12.05 5.65 12.41
CA HIS A 169 11.99 6.26 11.07
C HIS A 169 12.47 7.72 11.11
N PRO A 170 13.79 7.95 11.24
CA PRO A 170 14.35 9.29 11.38
C PRO A 170 14.12 10.19 10.16
N GLU A 171 13.83 9.59 9.00
CA GLU A 171 13.51 10.30 7.76
C GLU A 171 12.14 11.01 7.75
N GLN A 172 11.24 10.67 8.69
CA GLN A 172 9.86 11.16 8.64
C GLN A 172 9.78 12.65 8.96
N THR A 173 9.00 13.38 8.16
CA THR A 173 8.79 14.82 8.29
C THR A 173 7.38 15.13 8.79
N LEU A 174 7.21 16.27 9.46
CA LEU A 174 5.88 16.76 9.87
C LEU A 174 4.93 16.86 8.67
N VAL A 175 5.43 17.33 7.53
CA VAL A 175 4.65 17.48 6.29
C VAL A 175 4.19 16.11 5.79
N GLY A 176 5.06 15.09 5.80
CA GLY A 176 4.69 13.73 5.42
C GLY A 176 3.57 13.14 6.29
N HIS A 177 3.60 13.40 7.61
CA HIS A 177 2.51 12.99 8.51
C HIS A 177 1.20 13.73 8.22
N LEU A 178 1.25 15.04 7.98
CA LEU A 178 0.05 15.82 7.65
C LEU A 178 -0.56 15.39 6.31
N VAL A 179 0.28 15.14 5.30
CA VAL A 179 -0.15 14.63 3.99
C VAL A 179 -0.83 13.26 4.15
N LEU A 180 -0.23 12.34 4.92
CA LEU A 180 -0.86 11.05 5.22
C LEU A 180 -2.24 11.24 5.84
N ILE A 181 -2.33 12.07 6.89
CA ILE A 181 -3.57 12.29 7.63
C ILE A 181 -4.67 12.83 6.70
N ILE A 182 -4.35 13.87 5.94
CA ILE A 182 -5.32 14.53 5.05
C ILE A 182 -5.82 13.56 3.98
N ILE A 183 -4.92 12.83 3.31
CA ILE A 183 -5.32 11.89 2.26
C ILE A 183 -6.14 10.74 2.85
N CYS A 184 -5.75 10.20 4.02
CA CYS A 184 -6.52 9.15 4.69
C CYS A 184 -7.93 9.62 5.05
N ILE A 185 -8.08 10.83 5.60
CA ILE A 185 -9.41 11.40 5.92
C ILE A 185 -10.25 11.47 4.65
N VAL A 186 -9.73 12.06 3.58
CA VAL A 186 -10.47 12.24 2.32
C VAL A 186 -10.90 10.89 1.75
N LEU A 187 -9.98 9.93 1.63
CA LEU A 187 -10.26 8.63 1.01
C LEU A 187 -11.22 7.78 1.85
N LEU A 188 -11.00 7.69 3.17
CA LEU A 188 -11.89 6.94 4.05
C LEU A 188 -13.28 7.58 4.11
N CYS A 189 -13.35 8.90 4.27
CA CYS A 189 -14.61 9.62 4.37
C CYS A 189 -15.41 9.47 3.06
N TRP A 190 -14.74 9.62 1.91
CA TRP A 190 -15.34 9.38 0.60
C TRP A 190 -15.84 7.94 0.44
N SER A 191 -15.00 6.95 0.78
CA SER A 191 -15.38 5.54 0.68
C SER A 191 -16.58 5.19 1.56
N LEU A 192 -16.72 5.82 2.73
CA LEU A 192 -17.83 5.56 3.65
C LEU A 192 -19.09 6.31 3.28
N HIS A 193 -18.94 7.56 2.86
CA HIS A 193 -20.06 8.40 2.50
C HIS A 193 -20.84 7.82 1.32
N ILE A 194 -20.15 7.29 0.31
CA ILE A 194 -20.78 6.70 -0.88
C ILE A 194 -21.78 5.59 -0.52
N TYR A 195 -21.51 4.83 0.54
CA TYR A 195 -22.26 3.62 0.82
C TYR A 195 -23.18 3.71 2.05
N HIS A 196 -22.80 4.47 3.08
CA HIS A 196 -23.62 4.59 4.29
C HIS A 196 -24.49 5.85 4.32
N GLY A 197 -24.20 6.86 3.50
CA GLY A 197 -24.95 8.12 3.53
C GLY A 197 -24.93 8.84 4.89
N THR A 198 -23.98 8.48 5.76
CA THR A 198 -23.82 9.04 7.10
C THR A 198 -23.50 10.53 7.04
N ASP A 199 -23.90 11.26 8.08
CA ASP A 199 -23.58 12.67 8.24
C ASP A 199 -22.06 12.91 8.17
N TRP A 200 -21.68 13.94 7.41
CA TRP A 200 -20.30 14.31 7.11
C TRP A 200 -19.51 14.66 8.37
N GLN A 201 -20.15 15.26 9.38
CA GLN A 201 -19.46 15.63 10.60
C GLN A 201 -18.98 14.40 11.39
N ALA A 202 -19.86 13.42 11.58
CA ALA A 202 -19.52 12.18 12.27
C ALA A 202 -18.44 11.38 11.52
N LEU A 203 -18.57 11.27 10.19
CA LEU A 203 -17.56 10.62 9.34
C LEU A 203 -16.20 11.33 9.43
N PHE A 204 -16.19 12.66 9.39
CA PHE A 204 -14.95 13.42 9.48
C PHE A 204 -14.22 13.18 10.80
N ILE A 205 -14.95 13.16 11.92
CA ILE A 205 -14.37 12.88 13.25
C ILE A 205 -13.80 11.45 13.29
N ALA A 206 -14.57 10.45 12.86
CA ALA A 206 -14.14 9.06 12.89
C ALA A 206 -12.91 8.80 12.00
N THR A 207 -12.93 9.35 10.79
CA THR A 207 -11.81 9.23 9.85
C THR A 207 -10.57 10.03 10.27
N LEU A 208 -10.74 11.15 10.98
CA LEU A 208 -9.64 11.89 11.60
C LEU A 208 -8.96 11.06 12.69
N ILE A 209 -9.72 10.46 13.62
CA ILE A 209 -9.16 9.60 14.69
C ILE A 209 -8.39 8.44 14.05
N THR A 210 -8.98 7.79 13.06
CA THR A 210 -8.35 6.69 12.30
C THR A 210 -7.07 7.13 11.60
N ALA A 211 -7.07 8.30 10.96
CA ALA A 211 -5.90 8.84 10.28
C ALA A 211 -4.76 9.21 11.26
N LEU A 212 -5.10 9.70 12.45
CA LEU A 212 -4.14 9.92 13.53
C LEU A 212 -3.53 8.59 14.01
N THR A 213 -4.34 7.53 14.12
CA THR A 213 -3.84 6.18 14.43
C THR A 213 -2.88 5.66 13.36
N ALA A 214 -3.19 5.87 12.08
CA ALA A 214 -2.29 5.52 10.97
C ALA A 214 -0.95 6.25 11.08
N SER A 215 -1.01 7.57 11.33
CA SER A 215 0.14 8.45 11.52
C SER A 215 1.01 8.03 12.71
N ALA A 216 0.40 7.69 13.85
CA ALA A 216 1.12 7.19 15.02
C ALA A 216 1.76 5.82 14.75
N THR A 217 1.03 4.91 14.10
CA THR A 217 1.55 3.58 13.76
C THR A 217 2.74 3.67 12.80
N ARG A 218 2.67 4.61 11.84
CA ARG A 218 3.77 4.97 10.94
C ARG A 218 5.03 5.45 11.66
N ALA A 219 4.88 6.22 12.74
CA ALA A 219 6.01 6.71 13.54
C ALA A 219 6.62 5.63 14.45
N LEU A 220 5.79 4.76 15.01
CA LEU A 220 6.18 3.87 16.11
C LEU A 220 6.63 2.47 15.65
N ILE A 221 6.03 1.91 14.60
CA ILE A 221 6.29 0.53 14.20
C ILE A 221 7.55 0.48 13.33
N PRO A 222 8.60 -0.27 13.74
CA PRO A 222 9.87 -0.28 13.03
C PRO A 222 9.82 -1.04 11.70
N GLY A 223 10.74 -0.69 10.81
CA GLY A 223 10.93 -1.36 9.53
C GLY A 223 9.72 -1.20 8.61
N GLN A 224 9.49 -2.14 7.68
CA GLN A 224 8.40 -2.04 6.71
C GLN A 224 7.04 -2.53 7.25
N TRP A 225 6.97 -2.87 8.55
CA TRP A 225 5.76 -3.37 9.20
C TRP A 225 4.73 -2.27 9.51
N TYR A 226 5.14 -0.99 9.44
CA TYR A 226 4.23 0.10 9.76
C TYR A 226 3.00 0.15 8.86
N ALA A 227 3.12 -0.17 7.56
CA ALA A 227 1.99 -0.11 6.64
C ALA A 227 0.93 -1.19 6.92
N PRO A 228 1.27 -2.50 7.02
CA PRO A 228 0.30 -3.51 7.41
C PRO A 228 -0.25 -3.29 8.82
N ALA A 229 0.59 -2.88 9.79
CA ALA A 229 0.14 -2.56 11.13
C ALA A 229 -0.83 -1.37 11.14
N ALA A 230 -0.56 -0.34 10.34
CA ALA A 230 -1.41 0.84 10.25
C ALA A 230 -2.75 0.52 9.60
N VAL A 231 -2.79 -0.28 8.52
CA VAL A 231 -4.06 -0.68 7.92
C VAL A 231 -4.88 -1.58 8.84
N LEU A 232 -4.23 -2.47 9.60
CA LEU A 232 -4.89 -3.25 10.66
C LEU A 232 -5.46 -2.34 11.75
N SER A 233 -4.67 -1.40 12.27
CA SER A 233 -5.10 -0.50 13.34
C SER A 233 -6.19 0.48 12.88
N MET A 234 -6.09 0.99 11.65
CA MET A 234 -7.11 1.82 11.03
C MET A 234 -8.44 1.05 10.89
N GLY A 235 -8.39 -0.18 10.37
CA GLY A 235 -9.57 -1.04 10.26
C GLY A 235 -10.21 -1.33 11.62
N PHE A 236 -9.39 -1.60 12.64
CA PHE A 236 -9.87 -1.80 14.00
C PHE A 236 -10.54 -0.55 14.59
N VAL A 237 -9.91 0.63 14.48
CA VAL A 237 -10.47 1.89 14.99
C VAL A 237 -11.78 2.23 14.29
N MET A 238 -11.83 2.13 12.96
CA MET A 238 -13.05 2.36 12.19
C MET A 238 -14.17 1.36 12.50
N TRP A 239 -13.83 0.14 12.93
CA TRP A 239 -14.82 -0.85 13.33
C TRP A 239 -15.41 -0.58 14.73
N VAL A 240 -14.63 0.05 15.61
CA VAL A 240 -15.08 0.42 16.98
C VAL A 240 -15.95 1.68 16.98
N LEU A 241 -15.68 2.63 16.08
CA LEU A 241 -16.37 3.91 15.95
C LEU A 241 -17.65 3.78 15.10
#